data_AF-A0A7C9JK33-F1
#
_entry.id   AF-A0A7C9JK33-F1
#
_cell.length_a   1.000
_cell.length_b   1.000
_cell.length_c   1.000
_cell.angle_alpha   90.00
_cell.angle_beta   90.00
_cell.angle_gamma   90.00
#
_symmetry.space_group_name_H-M   'P 1'
#
loop_
_entity.id
_entity.type
_entity.pdbx_description
1 polymer ?
#
loop_
_entity_poly.entity_id
_entity_poly.type
_entity_poly.pdbx_seq_one_letter_code
_entity_poly.pdbx_strand_id
1 'polypeptide(L)'
;MYSANGITLNGEEFELISKLSAEAFDGQRSVEGGDEDVYRSLCGKGLVKGVKGYGVFVYLGLTVDGRSFVRDWEAQREAERRARRSDRRHDYLVAIVSAAAGFALGALSSYLTNCFGLLG
;
A
#
# COMPACT_ATOMS: atom_id res chain seq x y z
N MET A 1 3.37 -2.94 -10.96
CA MET A 1 2.07 -2.37 -11.37
C MET A 1 1.45 -1.72 -10.14
N TYR A 2 0.97 -0.49 -10.27
CA TYR A 2 0.40 0.30 -9.17
C TYR A 2 -1.09 0.46 -9.44
N SER A 3 -1.96 0.10 -8.50
CA SER A 3 -3.40 0.18 -8.71
C SER A 3 -4.10 0.81 -7.52
N ALA A 4 -5.04 1.70 -7.81
CA ALA A 4 -5.97 2.30 -6.87
C ALA A 4 -7.24 2.73 -7.64
N ASN A 5 -8.41 2.65 -7.00
CA ASN A 5 -9.70 3.07 -7.57
C ASN A 5 -10.03 2.48 -8.96
N GLY A 6 -9.62 1.24 -9.22
CA GLY A 6 -9.86 0.57 -10.52
C GLY A 6 -8.97 1.07 -11.66
N ILE A 7 -8.02 1.99 -11.39
CA ILE A 7 -7.03 2.46 -12.33
C ILE A 7 -5.72 1.72 -12.09
N THR A 8 -5.05 1.30 -13.16
CA THR A 8 -3.75 0.62 -13.12
C THR A 8 -2.70 1.45 -13.84
N LEU A 9 -1.59 1.71 -13.16
CA LEU A 9 -0.44 2.44 -13.66
C LEU A 9 0.79 1.52 -13.78
N ASN A 10 1.59 1.77 -14.81
CA ASN A 10 2.94 1.22 -14.93
C ASN A 10 3.91 1.99 -14.00
N GLY A 11 5.21 1.64 -14.01
CA GLY A 11 6.19 2.28 -13.13
C GLY A 11 6.41 3.76 -13.45
N GLU A 12 6.56 4.08 -14.72
CA GLU A 12 6.84 5.44 -15.22
C GLU A 12 5.66 6.40 -14.97
N GLU A 13 4.44 5.93 -15.25
CA GLU A 13 3.20 6.66 -14.99
C GLU A 13 3.04 6.98 -13.50
N PHE A 14 3.34 6.01 -12.64
CA PHE A 14 3.24 6.17 -11.19
C PHE A 14 4.29 7.14 -10.65
N GLU A 15 5.54 7.05 -11.13
CA GLU A 15 6.60 7.96 -10.75
C GLU A 15 6.27 9.40 -11.15
N LEU A 16 5.79 9.58 -12.38
CA LEU A 16 5.42 10.88 -12.91
C LEU A 16 4.27 11.51 -12.12
N ILE A 17 3.17 10.77 -11.88
CA ILE A 17 2.03 11.34 -11.16
C ILE A 17 2.37 11.66 -9.70
N SER A 18 3.21 10.84 -9.06
CA SER A 18 3.68 11.09 -7.69
C SER A 18 4.50 12.37 -7.63
N LYS A 19 5.41 12.56 -8.61
CA LYS A 19 6.21 13.78 -8.73
C LYS A 19 5.33 15.01 -8.96
N LEU A 20 4.39 14.95 -9.89
CA LEU A 20 3.48 16.05 -10.17
C LEU A 20 2.57 16.38 -8.98
N SER A 21 2.14 15.37 -8.22
CA SER A 21 1.36 15.56 -7.00
C SER A 21 2.19 16.23 -5.89
N ALA A 22 3.49 15.93 -5.79
CA ALA A 22 4.39 16.54 -4.81
C ALA A 22 4.77 17.98 -5.18
N GLU A 23 4.96 18.27 -6.47
CA GLU A 23 5.35 19.60 -6.96
C GLU A 23 4.21 20.63 -6.86
N ALA A 24 2.97 20.21 -6.58
CA ALA A 24 1.78 21.07 -6.51
C ALA A 24 1.67 22.03 -7.71
N PHE A 25 2.14 21.60 -8.87
CA PHE A 25 2.29 22.46 -10.03
C PHE A 25 0.92 22.77 -10.65
N ASP A 26 0.55 24.05 -10.63
CA ASP A 26 -0.72 24.57 -11.15
C ASP A 26 -0.51 25.45 -12.40
N GLY A 27 0.47 25.08 -13.23
CA GLY A 27 0.85 25.80 -14.44
C GLY A 27 0.67 24.99 -15.72
N GLN A 28 0.97 25.64 -16.85
CA GLN A 28 1.11 24.96 -18.13
C GLN A 28 2.57 24.55 -18.35
N ARG A 29 2.80 23.35 -18.88
CA ARG A 29 4.13 22.86 -19.25
C ARG A 29 4.08 22.12 -20.57
N SER A 30 4.91 22.54 -21.53
CA SER A 30 5.15 21.75 -22.73
C SER A 30 5.97 20.51 -22.38
N VAL A 31 5.51 19.36 -22.84
CA VAL A 31 6.17 18.07 -22.69
C VAL A 31 6.72 17.69 -24.06
N GLU A 32 8.04 17.61 -24.15
CA GLU A 32 8.75 17.25 -25.37
C GLU A 32 9.49 15.93 -25.18
N GLY A 33 9.54 15.11 -26.23
CA GLY A 33 10.33 13.88 -26.25
C GLY A 33 9.62 12.66 -25.63
N GLY A 34 10.40 11.74 -25.06
CA GLY A 34 9.95 10.41 -24.63
C GLY A 34 8.88 10.38 -23.55
N ASP A 35 8.74 11.45 -22.77
CA ASP A 35 7.74 11.53 -21.70
C ASP A 35 6.32 11.82 -22.22
N GLU A 36 6.19 12.24 -23.49
CA GLU A 36 4.89 12.60 -24.07
C GLU A 36 3.88 11.44 -23.98
N ASP A 37 4.33 10.21 -24.24
CA ASP A 37 3.46 9.03 -24.22
C ASP A 37 2.94 8.72 -22.81
N VAL A 38 3.76 8.98 -21.77
CA VAL A 38 3.36 8.82 -20.37
C VAL A 38 2.30 9.85 -19.99
N TYR A 39 2.52 11.12 -20.34
CA TYR A 39 1.53 12.18 -20.12
C TYR A 39 0.22 11.93 -20.87
N ARG A 40 0.31 11.45 -22.12
CA ARG A 40 -0.87 11.12 -22.93
C ARG A 40 -1.64 9.94 -22.32
N SER A 41 -0.95 8.92 -21.83
CA SER A 41 -1.57 7.79 -21.14
C SER A 41 -2.28 8.22 -19.85
N LEU A 42 -1.62 9.03 -19.01
CA LEU A 42 -2.22 9.60 -17.79
C LEU A 42 -3.42 10.50 -18.11
N CYS A 43 -3.36 11.25 -19.21
CA CYS A 43 -4.46 12.07 -19.70
C CYS A 43 -5.64 11.21 -20.17
N GLY A 44 -5.38 10.11 -20.89
CA GLY A 44 -6.41 9.14 -21.29
C GLY A 44 -7.08 8.43 -20.12
N LYS A 45 -6.35 8.28 -19.00
CA LYS A 45 -6.86 7.74 -17.72
C LYS A 45 -7.56 8.79 -16.85
N GLY A 46 -7.65 10.05 -17.30
CA GLY A 46 -8.30 11.14 -16.57
C GLY A 46 -7.53 11.64 -15.35
N LEU A 47 -6.26 11.24 -15.18
CA LEU A 47 -5.45 11.61 -14.01
C LEU A 47 -4.73 12.95 -14.17
N VAL A 48 -4.53 13.35 -15.43
CA VAL A 48 -3.84 14.57 -15.82
C VAL A 48 -4.68 15.28 -16.87
N LYS A 49 -4.69 16.62 -16.82
CA LYS A 49 -5.28 17.44 -17.87
C LYS A 49 -4.17 17.90 -18.82
N GLY A 50 -4.38 17.73 -20.11
CA GLY A 50 -3.48 18.25 -21.12
C GLY A 50 -4.13 18.36 -22.49
N VAL A 51 -3.50 19.10 -23.39
CA VAL A 51 -3.96 19.33 -24.76
C VAL A 51 -2.81 19.09 -25.71
N LYS A 52 -3.08 18.42 -26.82
CA LYS A 52 -2.11 18.26 -27.91
C LYS A 52 -2.22 19.44 -28.86
N GLY A 53 -1.14 20.19 -29.06
CA GLY A 53 -1.07 21.32 -29.98
C GLY A 53 0.25 21.32 -30.75
N TYR A 54 0.20 21.52 -32.07
CA TYR A 54 1.39 21.63 -32.93
C TYR A 54 2.44 20.50 -32.79
N GLY A 55 1.97 19.27 -32.51
CA GLY A 55 2.86 18.11 -32.33
C GLY A 55 3.49 17.97 -30.94
N VAL A 56 3.14 18.85 -30.00
CA VAL A 56 3.61 18.83 -28.61
C VAL A 56 2.42 18.59 -27.67
N PHE A 57 2.63 17.84 -26.59
CA PHE A 57 1.65 17.73 -25.52
C PHE A 57 1.86 18.83 -24.49
N VAL A 58 0.82 19.59 -24.21
CA VAL A 58 0.82 20.64 -23.20
C VAL A 58 0.10 20.12 -21.97
N TYR A 59 0.85 19.85 -20.91
CA TYR A 59 0.32 19.58 -19.58
C TYR A 59 -0.32 20.85 -19.00
N LEU A 60 -1.54 20.73 -18.50
CA LEU A 60 -2.32 21.82 -17.93
C LEU A 60 -2.52 21.71 -16.41
N GLY A 61 -2.20 20.56 -15.81
CA GLY A 61 -2.35 20.34 -14.38
C GLY A 61 -2.89 18.95 -14.03
N LEU A 62 -2.81 18.62 -12.74
CA LEU A 62 -3.34 17.38 -12.19
C LEU A 62 -4.85 17.48 -12.00
N THR A 63 -5.58 16.42 -12.32
CA THR A 63 -7.01 16.34 -12.04
C THR A 63 -7.27 16.02 -10.57
N VAL A 64 -8.53 16.15 -10.15
CA VAL A 64 -8.97 15.70 -8.82
C VAL A 64 -8.76 14.18 -8.67
N ASP A 65 -9.01 13.42 -9.74
CA ASP A 65 -8.82 11.97 -9.76
C ASP A 65 -7.34 11.60 -9.67
N GLY A 66 -6.45 12.35 -10.33
CA GLY A 66 -5.01 12.20 -10.21
C GLY A 66 -4.50 12.36 -8.78
N ARG A 67 -4.98 13.41 -8.08
CA ARG A 67 -4.60 13.66 -6.67
C ARG A 67 -5.17 12.59 -5.75
N SER A 68 -6.41 12.20 -5.98
CA SER A 68 -7.09 11.17 -5.19
C SER A 68 -6.42 9.82 -5.37
N PHE A 69 -5.97 9.48 -6.58
CA PHE A 69 -5.23 8.25 -6.85
C PHE A 69 -3.99 8.11 -5.97
N VAL A 70 -3.14 9.14 -5.89
CA VAL A 70 -1.92 9.09 -5.08
C VAL A 70 -2.27 8.91 -3.60
N ARG A 71 -3.24 9.71 -3.11
CA ARG A 71 -3.69 9.64 -1.72
C ARG A 71 -4.27 8.27 -1.36
N ASP A 72 -5.10 7.71 -2.23
CA ASP A 72 -5.79 6.45 -1.97
C ASP A 72 -4.81 5.27 -2.08
N TRP A 73 -3.83 5.34 -2.99
CA TRP A 73 -2.74 4.37 -3.04
C TRP A 73 -1.89 4.40 -1.76
N GLU A 74 -1.52 5.59 -1.28
CA GLU A 74 -0.78 5.75 -0.02
C GLU A 74 -1.58 5.23 1.18
N ALA A 75 -2.88 5.56 1.24
CA ALA A 75 -3.78 5.11 2.30
C ALA A 75 -3.94 3.59 2.31
N GLN A 76 -4.08 2.95 1.14
CA GLN A 76 -4.11 1.49 1.02
C GLN A 76 -2.80 0.86 1.50
N ARG A 77 -1.65 1.40 1.07
CA ARG A 77 -0.33 0.94 1.52
C ARG A 77 -0.16 1.08 3.03
N GLU A 78 -0.68 2.15 3.63
CA GLU A 78 -0.60 2.33 5.06
C GLU A 78 -1.56 1.40 5.82
N ALA A 79 -2.77 1.18 5.29
CA ALA A 79 -3.71 0.19 5.81
C ALA A 79 -3.12 -1.23 5.76
N GLU A 80 -2.48 -1.62 4.66
CA GLU A 80 -1.76 -2.90 4.54
C GLU A 80 -0.62 -3.02 5.56
N ARG A 81 0.17 -1.95 5.74
CA ARG A 81 1.22 -1.94 6.78
C ARG A 81 0.64 -2.09 8.17
N ARG A 82 -0.51 -1.49 8.46
CA ARG A 82 -1.22 -1.63 9.74
C ARG A 82 -1.78 -3.04 9.93
N ALA A 83 -2.36 -3.64 8.89
CA ALA A 83 -2.81 -5.03 8.91
C ALA A 83 -1.66 -5.99 9.24
N ARG A 84 -0.52 -5.85 8.55
CA ARG A 84 0.69 -6.67 8.83
C ARG A 84 1.24 -6.51 10.25
N ARG A 85 1.06 -5.33 10.87
CA ARG A 85 1.44 -5.12 12.29
C ARG A 85 0.45 -5.80 13.25
N SER A 86 -0.83 -5.84 12.89
CA SER A 86 -1.87 -6.50 13.68
C SER A 86 -1.65 -8.01 13.71
N ASP A 87 -1.37 -8.63 12.57
CA ASP A 87 -1.18 -10.09 12.47
C ASP A 87 0.00 -10.57 13.34
N ARG A 88 1.12 -9.86 13.31
CA ARG A 88 2.28 -10.17 14.17
C ARG A 88 1.96 -10.08 15.66
N ARG A 89 1.10 -9.14 16.07
CA ARG A 89 0.68 -9.00 17.48
C ARG A 89 -0.27 -10.11 17.88
N HIS A 90 -1.18 -10.50 17.00
CA HIS A 90 -2.08 -11.62 17.21
C HIS A 90 -1.29 -12.92 17.39
N ASP A 91 -0.37 -13.23 16.47
CA ASP A 91 0.45 -14.44 16.54
C ASP A 91 1.32 -14.49 17.80
N TYR A 92 1.87 -13.34 18.23
CA TYR A 92 2.65 -13.24 19.46
C TYR A 92 1.81 -13.47 20.71
N LEU A 93 0.59 -12.91 20.78
CA LEU A 93 -0.34 -13.15 21.88
C LEU A 93 -0.82 -14.61 21.92
N VAL A 94 -1.15 -15.19 20.76
CA VAL A 94 -1.52 -16.61 20.66
C VAL A 94 -0.36 -17.49 21.09
N ALA A 95 0.88 -17.17 20.71
CA ALA A 95 2.07 -17.92 21.12
C ALA A 95 2.31 -17.87 22.64
N ILE A 96 2.15 -16.71 23.27
CA ILE A 96 2.29 -16.57 24.73
C ILE A 96 1.16 -17.33 25.45
N VAL A 97 -0.09 -17.19 25.01
CA VAL A 97 -1.23 -17.86 25.63
C VAL A 97 -1.13 -19.37 25.49
N SER A 98 -0.75 -19.87 24.31
CA SER A 98 -0.53 -21.31 24.09
C SER A 98 0.68 -21.84 24.87
N ALA A 99 1.78 -21.08 24.97
CA ALA A 99 2.91 -21.45 25.81
C ALA A 99 2.53 -21.49 27.30
N ALA A 100 1.75 -20.52 27.79
CA ALA A 100 1.27 -20.48 29.17
C ALA A 100 0.30 -21.63 29.48
N ALA A 101 -0.60 -21.95 28.54
CA ALA A 101 -1.52 -23.09 28.67
C ALA A 101 -0.77 -24.43 28.66
N GLY A 102 0.23 -24.60 27.79
CA GLY A 102 1.08 -25.78 27.76
C GLY A 102 1.90 -25.96 29.03
N PHE A 103 2.43 -24.86 29.60
CA PHE A 103 3.16 -24.89 30.87
C PHE A 103 2.25 -25.25 32.06
N ALA A 104 1.04 -24.68 32.13
CA ALA A 104 0.08 -24.98 33.19
C ALA A 104 -0.40 -26.44 33.15
N LEU A 105 -0.66 -26.98 31.95
CA LEU A 105 -1.05 -28.37 31.77
C LEU A 105 0.12 -29.34 32.06
N GLY A 106 1.34 -29.00 31.65
CA GLY A 106 2.55 -29.77 31.97
C GLY A 106 2.84 -29.83 33.48
N ALA A 107 2.64 -28.72 34.19
CA ALA A 107 2.78 -28.66 35.64
C ALA A 107 1.72 -29.50 36.38
N LEU A 108 0.46 -29.43 35.95
CA LEU A 108 -0.63 -30.26 36.51
C LEU A 108 -0.43 -31.76 36.24
N SER A 109 -0.01 -32.12 35.02
CA SER A 109 0.33 -33.50 34.68
C SER A 109 1.46 -34.02 35.56
N SER A 110 2.51 -33.22 35.78
CA SER A 110 3.66 -33.64 36.59
C SER A 110 3.31 -33.83 38.07
N TYR A 111 2.35 -33.05 38.58
CA TYR A 111 1.86 -33.17 39.95
C TYR A 111 1.00 -34.43 40.15
N LEU A 112 0.13 -34.76 39.19
CA LEU A 112 -0.70 -35.97 39.25
C LEU A 112 0.14 -37.25 39.16
N THR A 113 1.15 -37.29 38.29
CA THR A 113 2.03 -38.47 38.17
C THR A 113 2.86 -38.70 39.43
N ASN A 114 3.33 -37.63 40.09
CA ASN A 114 4.05 -37.75 41.36
C ASN A 114 3.16 -38.18 42.54
N CYS A 115 1.88 -37.79 42.56
CA CYS A 115 0.95 -38.26 43.60
C CYS A 115 0.55 -39.74 43.43
N PHE A 116 0.42 -40.23 42.20
CA PHE A 116 0.09 -41.65 41.95
C PHE A 116 1.31 -42.59 42.05
N GLY A 117 2.53 -42.10 41.82
CA GLY A 117 3.75 -42.90 41.92
C GLY A 117 4.22 -43.25 43.34
N LEU A 118 3.63 -42.64 44.38
CA LEU A 118 3.96 -42.88 45.80
C LEU A 118 3.02 -43.87 46.50
N LEU A 119 2.05 -44.45 45.78
CA LEU A 119 1.03 -45.37 46.30
C LEU A 119 1.13 -46.79 45.70
N GLY A 120 2.22 -47.10 44.99
CA GLY A 120 2.52 -48.41 44.42
C GLY A 120 3.71 -49.09 45.10
#